data_AF-W4FWB8-F1
#
_entry.id   AF-W4FWB8-F1
#
_cell.length_a   1.000
_cell.length_b   1.000
_cell.length_c   1.000
_cell.angle_alpha   90.00
_cell.angle_beta   90.00
_cell.angle_gamma   90.00
#
_symmetry.space_group_name_H-M   'P 1'
#
loop_
_entity.id
_entity.type
_entity.pdbx_description
1 polymer ?
#
loop_
_entity_poly.entity_id
_entity_poly.type
_entity_poly.pdbx_seq_one_letter_code
_entity_poly.pdbx_strand_id
1 'polypeptide(L)'
;MPSLAAALRATCMDVDVCHPLWLPLAPILERLATVFCSYLDALPEHEQCARTDDLHDHLADDDLHEWFPEARCRRQLGAYGDQHKNDDVICSKTAPSARYKMPGIFHFCCPHGVCLGFTVMLDHESPVHPFSILCQRWQVTDSPRVVIMDNACNLHTYCLRREPYFFRNVWFLVDRLHYCNHVNCSSGYKVDNFPFLKDISTVTCEVFNSTFKAVVKQAGFMGMENFILFTKHFMTATNDRRVATVTSETRAKRHSPAPS
;
A
#
# COMPACT_ATOMS: atom_id res chain seq x y z
N MET A 1 -30.98 9.86 9.93
CA MET A 1 -30.91 8.42 10.24
C MET A 1 -29.98 8.26 11.44
N PRO A 2 -30.44 7.77 12.61
CA PRO A 2 -29.51 7.41 13.67
C PRO A 2 -28.53 6.35 13.14
N SER A 3 -27.25 6.45 13.50
CA SER A 3 -26.28 5.41 13.14
C SER A 3 -26.71 4.09 13.81
N LEU A 4 -26.38 2.96 13.18
CA LEU A 4 -26.66 1.64 13.77
C LEU A 4 -26.14 1.55 15.21
N ALA A 5 -24.96 2.11 15.47
CA ALA A 5 -24.38 2.20 16.82
C ALA A 5 -25.26 3.00 17.80
N ALA A 6 -25.84 4.13 17.38
CA ALA A 6 -26.74 4.91 18.22
C ALA A 6 -28.06 4.17 18.49
N ALA A 7 -28.58 3.44 17.50
CA ALA A 7 -29.77 2.61 17.66
C ALA A 7 -29.53 1.44 18.61
N LEU A 8 -28.41 0.72 18.45
CA LEU A 8 -28.03 -0.40 19.31
C LEU A 8 -27.77 0.05 20.76
N ARG A 9 -27.13 1.21 20.94
CA ARG A 9 -26.94 1.81 22.27
C ARG A 9 -28.26 2.24 22.90
N ALA A 10 -29.17 2.85 22.12
CA ALA A 10 -30.48 3.26 22.60
C ALA A 10 -31.37 2.09 23.02
N THR A 11 -31.17 0.90 22.42
CA THR A 11 -31.86 -0.34 22.78
C THR A 11 -31.05 -1.22 23.74
N CYS A 12 -29.89 -0.77 24.23
CA CYS A 12 -28.97 -1.54 25.08
C CYS A 12 -28.49 -2.87 24.48
N MET A 13 -28.68 -3.08 23.18
CA MET A 13 -28.29 -4.32 22.49
C MET A 13 -26.78 -4.50 22.40
N ASP A 14 -26.02 -3.41 22.45
CA ASP A 14 -24.56 -3.43 22.41
C ASP A 14 -23.90 -3.78 23.75
N VAL A 15 -24.68 -3.84 24.83
CA VAL A 15 -24.21 -4.20 26.18
C VAL A 15 -24.82 -5.52 26.67
N ASP A 16 -26.05 -5.81 26.28
CA ASP A 16 -26.74 -7.05 26.61
C ASP A 16 -26.65 -8.05 25.44
N VAL A 17 -25.71 -8.98 25.55
CA VAL A 17 -25.49 -10.05 24.56
C VAL A 17 -26.68 -11.02 24.49
N CYS A 18 -27.53 -11.04 25.51
CA CYS A 18 -28.74 -11.86 25.58
C CYS A 18 -30.02 -11.07 25.24
N HIS A 19 -29.89 -9.83 24.74
CA HIS A 19 -31.03 -8.97 24.46
C HIS A 19 -32.04 -9.66 23.52
N PRO A 20 -33.36 -9.64 23.83
CA PRO A 20 -34.38 -10.40 23.10
C PRO A 20 -34.50 -10.03 21.63
N LEU A 21 -34.08 -8.83 21.24
CA LEU A 21 -34.04 -8.39 19.82
C LEU A 21 -32.85 -8.98 19.02
N TRP A 22 -31.88 -9.64 19.67
CA TRP A 22 -30.89 -10.44 18.95
C TRP A 22 -31.52 -11.67 18.30
N LEU A 23 -32.53 -12.29 18.94
CA LEU A 23 -33.16 -13.52 18.45
C LEU A 23 -33.84 -13.34 17.08
N PRO A 24 -34.61 -12.26 16.81
CA PRO A 24 -35.13 -11.96 15.48
C PRO A 24 -34.05 -11.54 14.47
N LEU A 25 -32.93 -10.97 14.91
CA LEU A 25 -31.81 -10.63 14.04
C LEU A 25 -30.93 -11.84 13.73
N ALA A 26 -30.93 -12.88 14.56
CA ALA A 26 -30.09 -14.07 14.39
C ALA A 26 -30.24 -14.71 13.00
N PRO A 27 -31.43 -14.90 12.42
CA PRO A 27 -31.56 -15.41 11.05
C PRO A 27 -31.02 -14.46 9.98
N ILE A 28 -31.01 -13.14 10.21
CA ILE A 28 -30.43 -12.16 9.28
C ILE A 28 -28.90 -12.22 9.38
N LEU A 29 -28.36 -12.26 10.60
CA LEU A 29 -26.93 -12.37 10.87
C LEU A 29 -26.37 -13.71 10.40
N GLU A 30 -27.11 -14.79 10.61
CA GLU A 30 -26.80 -16.13 10.10
C GLU A 30 -26.83 -16.14 8.58
N ARG A 31 -27.87 -15.56 7.94
CA ARG A 31 -27.88 -15.40 6.47
C ARG A 31 -26.71 -14.55 5.97
N LEU A 32 -26.37 -13.46 6.64
CA LEU A 32 -25.21 -12.65 6.28
C LEU A 32 -23.92 -13.47 6.42
N ALA A 33 -23.75 -14.20 7.53
CA ALA A 33 -22.61 -15.10 7.73
C ALA A 33 -22.56 -16.19 6.66
N THR A 34 -23.67 -16.86 6.35
CA THR A 34 -23.76 -17.87 5.28
C THR A 34 -23.45 -17.27 3.92
N VAL A 35 -23.96 -16.07 3.61
CA VAL A 35 -23.68 -15.38 2.34
C VAL A 35 -22.21 -14.96 2.27
N PHE A 36 -21.63 -14.41 3.33
CA PHE A 36 -20.22 -14.06 3.41
C PHE A 36 -19.31 -15.29 3.33
N CYS A 37 -19.65 -16.39 4.02
CA CYS A 37 -18.94 -17.66 3.91
C CYS A 37 -19.05 -18.23 2.50
N SER A 38 -20.25 -18.24 1.91
CA SER A 38 -20.44 -18.70 0.53
C SER A 38 -19.74 -17.81 -0.50
N TYR A 39 -19.55 -16.52 -0.19
CA TYR A 39 -18.77 -15.61 -1.02
C TYR A 39 -17.29 -15.99 -0.99
N LEU A 40 -16.75 -16.30 0.20
CA LEU A 40 -15.39 -16.83 0.33
C LEU A 40 -15.24 -18.17 -0.42
N ASP A 41 -16.26 -19.04 -0.36
CA ASP A 41 -16.30 -20.31 -1.09
C ASP A 41 -16.52 -20.14 -2.61
N ALA A 42 -16.99 -18.96 -3.04
CA ALA A 42 -17.19 -18.58 -4.44
C ALA A 42 -16.04 -17.73 -5.01
N LEU A 43 -15.04 -17.37 -4.19
CA LEU A 43 -13.82 -16.79 -4.71
C LEU A 43 -13.16 -17.79 -5.66
N PRO A 44 -12.51 -17.36 -6.74
CA PRO A 44 -11.74 -18.27 -7.58
C PRO A 44 -10.74 -19.09 -6.75
N GLU A 45 -10.47 -20.36 -7.12
CA GLU A 45 -9.53 -21.23 -6.36
C GLU A 45 -8.15 -20.57 -6.10
N HIS A 46 -7.71 -19.70 -7.01
CA HIS A 46 -6.46 -18.95 -6.86
C HIS A 46 -6.46 -17.90 -5.73
N GLU A 47 -7.63 -17.51 -5.23
CA GLU A 47 -7.82 -16.58 -4.10
C GLU A 47 -8.13 -17.33 -2.78
N GLN A 48 -8.66 -18.55 -2.85
CA GLN A 48 -9.02 -19.37 -1.69
C GLN A 48 -7.81 -20.01 -1.01
N CYS A 49 -6.79 -20.36 -1.77
CA CYS A 49 -5.59 -20.99 -1.25
C CYS A 49 -4.45 -19.96 -1.18
N ALA A 50 -3.73 -19.90 -0.05
CA ALA A 50 -2.42 -19.25 -0.04
C ALA A 50 -1.57 -20.03 -1.05
N ARG A 51 -1.34 -19.46 -2.24
CA ARG A 51 -0.53 -20.08 -3.30
C ARG A 51 0.71 -20.66 -2.62
N THR A 52 0.84 -21.97 -2.67
CA THR A 52 2.00 -22.67 -2.11
C THR A 52 3.24 -22.06 -2.72
N ASP A 53 4.28 -21.89 -1.91
CA ASP A 53 5.63 -21.45 -2.29
C ASP A 53 6.29 -22.51 -3.21
N ASP A 54 5.57 -23.02 -4.21
CA ASP A 54 6.08 -23.96 -5.19
C ASP A 54 6.93 -23.17 -6.19
N LEU A 55 8.18 -23.04 -5.78
CA LEU A 55 9.37 -22.68 -6.54
C LEU A 55 9.28 -23.24 -7.97
N HIS A 56 9.33 -22.37 -8.98
CA HIS A 56 10.31 -22.34 -10.07
C HIS A 56 9.84 -21.35 -11.15
N ASP A 57 10.38 -20.14 -11.13
CA ASP A 57 11.12 -19.60 -12.28
C ASP A 57 11.78 -18.28 -11.86
N HIS A 58 13.08 -18.21 -12.07
CA HIS A 58 13.90 -17.03 -11.86
C HIS A 58 13.48 -15.94 -12.85
N LEU A 59 12.46 -15.15 -12.53
CA LEU A 59 12.44 -13.77 -13.01
C LEU A 59 13.45 -13.04 -12.15
N ALA A 60 14.67 -12.89 -12.66
CA ALA A 60 15.63 -12.03 -11.98
C ALA A 60 15.01 -10.62 -11.95
N ASP A 61 15.20 -9.90 -10.84
CA ASP A 61 14.84 -8.49 -10.73
C ASP A 61 15.36 -7.69 -11.97
N ASP A 62 16.49 -8.13 -12.55
CA ASP A 62 17.07 -7.59 -13.79
C ASP A 62 16.18 -7.74 -15.03
N ASP A 63 15.42 -8.83 -15.18
CA ASP A 63 14.53 -9.06 -16.33
C ASP A 63 13.29 -8.13 -16.32
N LEU A 64 12.94 -7.62 -15.13
CA LEU A 64 11.80 -6.73 -14.91
C LEU A 64 12.21 -5.26 -14.82
N HIS A 65 13.50 -4.94 -14.95
CA HIS A 65 14.05 -3.61 -14.62
C HIS A 65 13.64 -3.17 -13.20
N GLU A 66 13.60 -4.12 -12.27
CA GLU A 66 13.29 -3.93 -10.86
C GLU A 66 14.51 -4.19 -10.00
N TRP A 67 14.50 -3.72 -8.75
CA TRP A 67 15.49 -4.13 -7.77
C TRP A 67 14.96 -3.95 -6.34
N PHE A 68 14.76 -5.05 -5.62
CA PHE A 68 14.33 -5.06 -4.22
C PHE A 68 15.16 -6.08 -3.42
N PRO A 69 16.32 -5.68 -2.88
CA PRO A 69 17.33 -6.61 -2.37
C PRO A 69 16.82 -7.49 -1.21
N GLU A 70 15.99 -6.93 -0.33
CA GLU A 70 15.47 -7.61 0.87
C GLU A 70 14.03 -8.14 0.67
N ALA A 71 13.45 -7.96 -0.52
CA ALA A 71 12.05 -8.31 -0.77
C ALA A 71 11.92 -9.08 -2.08
N ARG A 72 12.39 -10.34 -2.08
CA ARG A 72 12.30 -11.25 -3.23
C ARG A 72 10.87 -11.34 -3.78
N CYS A 73 10.75 -11.54 -5.09
CA CYS A 73 9.49 -11.93 -5.71
C CYS A 73 9.07 -13.31 -5.18
N ARG A 74 7.86 -13.40 -4.62
CA ARG A 74 7.28 -14.59 -3.99
C ARG A 74 6.15 -15.19 -4.79
N ARG A 75 5.45 -14.37 -5.59
CA ARG A 75 4.34 -14.82 -6.42
C ARG A 75 4.39 -14.17 -7.78
N GLN A 76 4.04 -14.93 -8.81
CA GLN A 76 3.73 -14.37 -10.12
C GLN A 76 2.33 -13.76 -10.12
N LEU A 77 2.16 -12.69 -10.90
CA LEU A 77 0.85 -12.05 -11.08
C LEU A 77 -0.03 -12.92 -11.98
N GLY A 78 -1.32 -13.02 -11.63
CA GLY A 78 -2.31 -13.60 -12.54
C GLY A 78 -2.60 -12.69 -13.73
N ALA A 79 -3.31 -13.22 -14.72
CA ALA A 79 -3.91 -12.40 -15.77
C ALA A 79 -5.14 -11.69 -15.18
N TYR A 80 -5.06 -10.37 -15.00
CA TYR A 80 -6.18 -9.56 -14.52
C TYR A 80 -6.93 -8.94 -15.70
N GLY A 81 -8.21 -9.26 -15.83
CA GLY A 81 -9.09 -8.60 -16.80
C GLY A 81 -9.28 -7.12 -16.49
N ASP A 82 -9.75 -6.38 -17.49
CA ASP A 82 -10.20 -5.01 -17.27
C ASP A 82 -11.55 -5.03 -16.51
N GLN A 83 -11.52 -4.57 -15.26
CA GLN A 83 -12.69 -4.56 -14.37
C GLN A 83 -13.12 -3.12 -14.03
N HIS A 84 -13.09 -2.22 -15.00
CA HIS A 84 -13.73 -0.91 -14.86
C HIS A 84 -15.27 -1.06 -14.81
N LYS A 85 -15.85 -1.09 -13.61
CA LYS A 85 -17.28 -0.86 -13.41
C LYS A 85 -17.55 0.65 -13.39
N ASN A 86 -18.55 1.09 -14.14
CA ASN A 86 -18.94 2.51 -14.29
C ASN A 86 -19.69 3.08 -13.07
N ASP A 87 -19.97 2.25 -12.06
CA ASP A 87 -20.88 2.60 -10.97
C ASP A 87 -20.19 3.32 -9.78
N ASP A 88 -18.85 3.34 -9.75
CA ASP A 88 -18.12 3.95 -8.64
C ASP A 88 -17.96 5.46 -8.85
N VAL A 89 -18.29 6.25 -7.83
CA VAL A 89 -17.90 7.67 -7.76
C VAL A 89 -16.39 7.72 -7.52
N ILE A 90 -15.61 7.77 -8.60
CA ILE A 90 -14.15 7.71 -8.55
C ILE A 90 -13.60 9.06 -8.08
N CYS A 91 -12.75 9.00 -7.05
CA CYS A 91 -11.96 10.15 -6.61
C CYS A 91 -11.04 10.65 -7.73
N SER A 92 -11.13 11.93 -8.05
CA SER A 92 -10.23 12.57 -9.02
C SER A 92 -9.14 13.34 -8.29
N LYS A 93 -7.89 13.09 -8.71
CA LYS A 93 -6.71 13.80 -8.22
C LYS A 93 -6.34 14.87 -9.23
N THR A 94 -6.26 16.12 -8.80
CA THR A 94 -5.75 17.20 -9.66
C THR A 94 -4.23 17.15 -9.66
N ALA A 95 -3.62 16.84 -10.80
CA ALA A 95 -2.16 16.80 -10.97
C ALA A 95 -1.71 17.74 -12.10
N PRO A 96 -0.58 18.46 -11.95
CA PRO A 96 -0.04 19.28 -13.02
C PRO A 96 0.41 18.41 -14.21
N SER A 97 0.04 18.83 -15.42
CA SER A 97 0.44 18.15 -16.66
C SER A 97 1.93 18.33 -16.93
N ALA A 98 2.72 17.26 -16.82
CA ALA A 98 4.12 17.27 -17.26
C ALA A 98 4.22 16.89 -18.75
N ARG A 99 4.88 17.74 -19.55
CA ARG A 99 4.95 17.63 -21.03
C ARG A 99 5.95 16.58 -21.56
N TYR A 100 6.91 16.16 -20.75
CA TYR A 100 7.89 15.13 -21.10
C TYR A 100 8.19 14.30 -19.85
N LYS A 101 8.01 12.99 -19.93
CA LYS A 101 8.34 12.06 -18.85
C LYS A 101 9.38 11.08 -19.35
N MET A 102 10.61 11.31 -18.92
CA MET A 102 11.66 10.29 -18.91
C MET A 102 11.13 9.03 -18.20
N PRO A 103 11.69 7.83 -18.48
CA PRO A 103 11.40 6.68 -17.65
C PRO A 103 11.73 7.02 -16.18
N GLY A 104 10.72 7.00 -15.33
CA GLY A 104 10.85 7.30 -13.92
C GLY A 104 11.22 6.05 -13.14
N ILE A 105 11.31 6.17 -11.82
CA ILE A 105 11.29 5.02 -10.93
C ILE A 105 10.10 5.11 -10.00
N PHE A 106 9.49 3.97 -9.72
CA PHE A 106 8.51 3.82 -8.67
C PHE A 106 9.13 3.02 -7.53
N HIS A 107 8.97 3.49 -6.30
CA HIS A 107 9.64 2.90 -5.13
C HIS A 107 8.79 3.08 -3.87
N PHE A 108 9.05 2.23 -2.88
CA PHE A 108 8.50 2.36 -1.53
C PHE A 108 9.60 2.70 -0.54
N CYS A 109 9.27 3.49 0.48
CA CYS A 109 10.12 3.70 1.63
C CYS A 109 9.48 3.15 2.89
N CYS A 110 10.29 2.64 3.81
CA CYS A 110 9.81 2.33 5.17
C CYS A 110 9.69 3.62 6.01
N PRO A 111 9.00 3.58 7.17
CA PRO A 111 8.86 4.74 8.05
C PRO A 111 10.19 5.34 8.54
N HIS A 112 11.29 4.58 8.50
CA HIS A 112 12.61 5.06 8.86
C HIS A 112 13.28 5.91 7.76
N GLY A 113 12.71 6.00 6.55
CA GLY A 113 13.32 6.71 5.43
C GLY A 113 14.27 5.88 4.57
N VAL A 114 14.23 4.56 4.70
CA VAL A 114 15.01 3.63 3.87
C VAL A 114 14.18 3.26 2.66
N CYS A 115 14.73 3.42 1.45
CA CYS A 115 14.11 2.98 0.21
C CYS A 115 14.20 1.45 0.09
N LEU A 116 13.09 0.78 -0.12
CA LEU A 116 13.01 -0.69 -0.12
C LEU A 116 13.43 -1.32 -1.46
N GLY A 117 13.47 -0.52 -2.51
CA GLY A 117 13.70 -0.97 -3.88
C GLY A 117 12.95 -0.11 -4.88
N PHE A 118 13.14 -0.39 -6.16
CA PHE A 118 12.50 0.35 -7.24
C PHE A 118 12.08 -0.54 -8.41
N THR A 119 11.10 -0.07 -9.18
CA THR A 119 10.79 -0.52 -10.54
C THR A 119 10.98 0.65 -11.49
N VAL A 120 11.56 0.41 -12.66
CA VAL A 120 11.58 1.41 -13.73
C VAL A 120 10.16 1.57 -14.28
N MET A 121 9.73 2.82 -14.42
CA MET A 121 8.46 3.16 -15.08
C MET A 121 8.78 3.58 -16.52
N LEU A 122 8.27 2.84 -17.50
CA LEU A 122 8.39 3.21 -18.91
C LEU A 122 7.33 4.24 -19.33
N ASP A 123 6.23 4.29 -18.58
CA ASP A 123 5.07 5.13 -18.83
C ASP A 123 4.71 5.98 -17.60
N HIS A 124 3.54 6.61 -17.65
CA HIS A 124 2.97 7.29 -16.50
C HIS A 124 2.75 6.32 -15.32
N GLU A 125 2.91 6.85 -14.11
CA GLU A 125 2.55 6.12 -12.90
C GLU A 125 1.09 5.64 -12.99
N SER A 126 0.95 4.33 -12.96
CA SER A 126 -0.31 3.61 -12.97
C SER A 126 -0.44 2.80 -11.68
N PRO A 127 -1.66 2.57 -11.15
CA PRO A 127 -1.90 1.68 -10.01
C PRO A 127 -1.31 0.26 -10.20
N VAL A 128 -1.03 -0.15 -11.44
CA VAL A 128 -0.32 -1.39 -11.77
C VAL A 128 1.01 -1.50 -11.04
N HIS A 129 1.82 -0.44 -10.95
CA HIS A 129 3.16 -0.52 -10.37
C HIS A 129 3.15 -0.80 -8.86
N PRO A 130 2.43 -0.03 -8.02
CA PRO A 130 2.30 -0.41 -6.61
C PRO A 130 1.61 -1.76 -6.46
N PHE A 131 0.57 -2.06 -7.24
CA PHE A 131 -0.11 -3.35 -7.15
C PHE A 131 0.84 -4.52 -7.43
N SER A 132 1.62 -4.48 -8.51
CA SER A 132 2.54 -5.55 -8.90
C SER A 132 3.54 -5.82 -7.78
N ILE A 133 4.20 -4.77 -7.31
CA ILE A 133 5.19 -4.85 -6.22
C ILE A 133 4.57 -5.45 -4.96
N LEU A 134 3.44 -4.92 -4.51
CA LEU A 134 2.79 -5.38 -3.28
C LEU A 134 2.36 -6.83 -3.39
N CYS A 135 1.71 -7.19 -4.50
CA CYS A 135 1.30 -8.57 -4.78
C CYS A 135 2.52 -9.50 -4.80
N GLN A 136 3.50 -9.21 -5.64
CA GLN A 136 4.65 -10.08 -5.88
C GLN A 136 5.52 -10.28 -4.64
N ARG A 137 5.66 -9.27 -3.77
CA ARG A 137 6.69 -9.28 -2.73
C ARG A 137 6.15 -9.50 -1.31
N TRP A 138 4.88 -9.21 -1.06
CA TRP A 138 4.30 -9.45 0.25
C TRP A 138 3.88 -10.91 0.48
N GLN A 139 4.00 -11.35 1.73
CA GLN A 139 3.36 -12.58 2.21
C GLN A 139 1.92 -12.31 2.63
N VAL A 140 1.06 -13.31 2.50
CA VAL A 140 -0.28 -13.27 3.13
C VAL A 140 -0.10 -13.21 4.65
N THR A 141 -0.83 -12.32 5.31
CA THR A 141 -0.79 -12.19 6.77
C THR A 141 -2.14 -11.69 7.28
N ASP A 142 -2.49 -12.11 8.49
CA ASP A 142 -3.65 -11.57 9.20
C ASP A 142 -3.34 -10.27 9.95
N SER A 143 -2.06 -9.91 10.05
CA SER A 143 -1.64 -8.65 10.67
C SER A 143 -2.02 -7.46 9.79
N PRO A 144 -2.55 -6.36 10.37
CA PRO A 144 -2.87 -5.16 9.61
C PRO A 144 -1.61 -4.55 9.02
N ARG A 145 -1.69 -4.12 7.76
CA ARG A 145 -0.64 -3.36 7.07
C ARG A 145 -1.15 -1.99 6.67
N VAL A 146 -0.24 -1.04 6.50
CA VAL A 146 -0.58 0.32 6.06
C VAL A 146 0.25 0.69 4.83
N VAL A 147 -0.42 1.16 3.79
CA VAL A 147 0.18 1.73 2.58
C VAL A 147 -0.19 3.20 2.54
N ILE A 148 0.80 4.08 2.58
CA ILE A 148 0.59 5.52 2.49
C ILE A 148 1.16 6.01 1.17
N MET A 149 0.31 6.60 0.32
CA MET A 149 0.64 7.01 -1.03
C MET A 149 -0.23 8.15 -1.52
N ASP A 150 0.22 8.95 -2.48
CA ASP A 150 -0.52 10.10 -2.96
C ASP A 150 -1.86 9.77 -3.66
N ASN A 151 -2.01 8.59 -4.25
CA ASN A 151 -3.19 8.12 -4.98
C ASN A 151 -3.76 6.81 -4.37
N ALA A 152 -3.60 6.65 -3.05
CA ALA A 152 -3.94 5.42 -2.33
C ALA A 152 -5.41 5.02 -2.46
N CYS A 153 -6.35 5.97 -2.59
CA CYS A 153 -7.78 5.67 -2.75
C CYS A 153 -8.09 4.90 -4.05
N ASN A 154 -7.43 5.29 -5.15
CA ASN A 154 -7.57 4.61 -6.43
C ASN A 154 -6.82 3.28 -6.44
N LEU A 155 -5.65 3.23 -5.80
CA LEU A 155 -4.92 1.97 -5.59
C LEU A 155 -5.74 0.98 -4.77
N HIS A 156 -6.41 1.41 -3.70
CA HIS A 156 -7.24 0.55 -2.86
C HIS A 156 -8.32 -0.15 -3.68
N THR A 157 -9.06 0.62 -4.47
CA THR A 157 -10.09 0.12 -5.37
C THR A 157 -9.50 -0.83 -6.41
N TYR A 158 -8.34 -0.47 -6.97
CA TYR A 158 -7.62 -1.30 -7.94
C TYR A 158 -7.21 -2.66 -7.36
N CYS A 159 -6.71 -2.68 -6.13
CA CYS A 159 -6.31 -3.87 -5.38
C CYS A 159 -7.51 -4.75 -5.06
N LEU A 160 -8.58 -4.20 -4.46
CA LEU A 160 -9.75 -4.97 -4.04
C LEU A 160 -10.54 -5.56 -5.21
N ARG A 161 -10.53 -4.95 -6.39
CA ARG A 161 -11.16 -5.53 -7.59
C ARG A 161 -10.44 -6.77 -8.11
N ARG A 162 -9.15 -6.92 -7.80
CA ARG A 162 -8.31 -7.97 -8.36
C ARG A 162 -7.97 -9.05 -7.35
N GLU A 163 -7.67 -8.66 -6.13
CA GLU A 163 -7.12 -9.52 -5.08
C GLU A 163 -7.73 -9.15 -3.71
N PRO A 164 -9.08 -9.17 -3.58
CA PRO A 164 -9.76 -8.73 -2.36
C PRO A 164 -9.30 -9.48 -1.12
N TYR A 165 -9.12 -10.81 -1.23
CA TYR A 165 -8.63 -11.61 -0.11
C TYR A 165 -7.22 -11.21 0.32
N PHE A 166 -6.30 -10.94 -0.62
CA PHE A 166 -4.92 -10.57 -0.31
C PHE A 166 -4.81 -9.21 0.40
N PHE A 167 -5.65 -8.25 0.01
CA PHE A 167 -5.61 -6.88 0.53
C PHE A 167 -6.61 -6.60 1.66
N ARG A 168 -7.36 -7.62 2.13
CA ARG A 168 -8.41 -7.48 3.16
C ARG A 168 -7.95 -6.79 4.45
N ASN A 169 -6.68 -6.97 4.83
CA ASN A 169 -6.09 -6.43 6.05
C ASN A 169 -5.12 -5.27 5.78
N VAL A 170 -5.26 -4.58 4.64
CA VAL A 170 -4.37 -3.49 4.24
C VAL A 170 -5.12 -2.18 4.25
N TRP A 171 -4.61 -1.21 5.00
CA TRP A 171 -5.14 0.15 5.04
C TRP A 171 -4.40 1.01 4.03
N PHE A 172 -5.13 1.49 3.04
CA PHE A 172 -4.63 2.44 2.06
C PHE A 172 -4.98 3.84 2.52
N LEU A 173 -3.98 4.69 2.67
CA LEU A 173 -4.13 6.05 3.15
C LEU A 173 -3.42 7.04 2.24
N VAL A 174 -4.04 8.19 2.02
CA VAL A 174 -3.50 9.23 1.16
C VAL A 174 -2.48 10.05 1.94
N ASP A 175 -1.31 10.26 1.35
CA ASP A 175 -0.27 11.11 1.93
C ASP A 175 -0.82 12.51 2.34
N ARG A 176 -0.34 13.02 3.48
CA ARG A 176 -0.85 14.26 4.09
C ARG A 176 -0.70 15.48 3.19
N LEU A 177 0.39 15.61 2.44
CA LEU A 177 0.59 16.75 1.54
C LEU A 177 -0.33 16.69 0.33
N HIS A 178 -0.68 15.49 -0.09
CA HIS A 178 -1.47 15.28 -1.29
C HIS A 178 -2.98 15.22 -1.05
N TYR A 179 -3.45 14.92 0.16
CA TYR A 179 -4.87 14.75 0.45
C TYR A 179 -5.74 15.94 0.02
N CYS A 180 -5.24 17.17 0.15
CA CYS A 180 -5.97 18.38 -0.25
C CYS A 180 -6.23 18.48 -1.77
N ASN A 181 -5.47 17.74 -2.59
CA ASN A 181 -5.61 17.72 -4.05
C ASN A 181 -6.64 16.69 -4.55
N HIS A 182 -7.31 15.99 -3.64
CA HIS A 182 -8.31 14.99 -3.97
C HIS A 182 -9.71 15.58 -3.91
N VAL A 183 -10.47 15.39 -4.98
CA VAL A 183 -11.88 15.81 -5.08
C VAL A 183 -12.77 14.58 -4.94
N ASN A 184 -13.81 14.69 -4.09
CA ASN A 184 -14.74 13.60 -3.76
C ASN A 184 -14.07 12.37 -3.12
N CYS A 185 -12.91 12.53 -2.49
CA CYS A 185 -12.26 11.45 -1.73
C CYS A 185 -12.94 11.24 -0.39
N SER A 186 -13.14 9.98 -0.02
CA SER A 186 -13.63 9.63 1.31
C SER A 186 -12.65 10.07 2.39
N SER A 187 -13.19 10.63 3.49
CA SER A 187 -12.39 10.95 4.68
C SER A 187 -11.73 9.71 5.30
N GLY A 188 -12.21 8.50 4.98
CA GLY A 188 -11.55 7.25 5.38
C GLY A 188 -10.11 7.10 4.88
N TYR A 189 -9.75 7.80 3.79
CA TYR A 189 -8.39 7.79 3.25
C TYR A 189 -7.46 8.82 3.91
N LYS A 190 -7.96 9.69 4.79
CA LYS A 190 -7.16 10.71 5.45
C LYS A 190 -6.33 10.11 6.59
N VAL A 191 -4.99 10.18 6.49
CA VAL A 191 -4.07 9.64 7.52
C VAL A 191 -4.34 10.20 8.91
N ASP A 192 -4.73 11.47 9.02
CA ASP A 192 -4.94 12.13 10.34
C ASP A 192 -6.13 11.56 11.13
N ASN A 193 -6.99 10.76 10.50
CA ASN A 193 -8.07 10.07 11.20
C ASN A 193 -7.57 8.85 11.99
N PHE A 194 -6.28 8.54 11.93
CA PHE A 194 -5.65 7.38 12.56
C PHE A 194 -4.61 7.83 13.59
N PRO A 195 -4.97 7.96 14.89
CA PRO A 195 -4.09 8.53 15.92
C PRO A 195 -2.76 7.82 16.09
N PHE A 196 -2.72 6.49 15.88
CA PHE A 196 -1.48 5.70 15.99
C PHE A 196 -0.50 5.94 14.82
N LEU A 197 -0.91 6.67 13.77
CA LEU A 197 -0.04 7.08 12.66
C LEU A 197 0.43 8.54 12.77
N LYS A 198 0.11 9.22 13.87
CA LYS A 198 0.43 10.65 14.07
C LYS A 198 1.91 10.95 13.85
N ASP A 199 2.79 10.10 14.38
CA ASP A 199 4.24 10.32 14.36
C ASP A 199 4.94 9.71 13.13
N ILE A 200 4.17 9.13 12.20
CA ILE A 200 4.69 8.57 10.95
C ILE A 200 4.83 9.69 9.91
N SER A 201 6.02 9.85 9.34
CA SER A 201 6.22 10.73 8.19
C SER A 201 5.60 10.12 6.93
N THR A 202 4.65 10.82 6.32
CA THR A 202 3.97 10.38 5.08
C THR A 202 4.71 10.85 3.82
N VAL A 203 5.62 11.82 3.95
CA VAL A 203 6.36 12.46 2.85
C VAL A 203 7.72 11.81 2.59
N THR A 204 7.95 10.64 3.18
CA THR A 204 9.25 9.96 3.17
C THR A 204 9.74 9.67 1.75
N CYS A 205 8.85 9.23 0.84
CA CYS A 205 9.20 9.03 -0.56
C CYS A 205 9.51 10.36 -1.28
N GLU A 206 8.91 11.48 -0.88
CA GLU A 206 9.24 12.79 -1.45
C GLU A 206 10.65 13.25 -1.07
N VAL A 207 11.08 12.96 0.16
CA VAL A 207 12.46 13.23 0.61
C VAL A 207 13.46 12.41 -0.20
N PHE A 208 13.18 11.13 -0.42
CA PHE A 208 14.00 10.29 -1.29
C PHE A 208 14.02 10.83 -2.73
N ASN A 209 12.85 11.15 -3.29
CA ASN A 209 12.72 11.78 -4.60
C ASN A 209 13.53 13.08 -4.70
N SER A 210 13.51 13.93 -3.68
CA SER A 210 14.30 15.16 -3.65
C SER A 210 15.80 14.90 -3.70
N THR A 211 16.25 13.82 -3.05
CA THR A 211 17.65 13.38 -3.10
C THR A 211 17.99 12.85 -4.50
N PHE A 212 17.09 12.06 -5.10
CA PHE A 212 17.26 11.52 -6.45
C PHE A 212 17.26 12.63 -7.52
N LYS A 213 16.47 13.70 -7.37
CA LYS A 213 16.44 14.85 -8.29
C LYS A 213 17.82 15.45 -8.57
N ALA A 214 18.75 15.37 -7.61
CA ALA A 214 20.12 15.86 -7.79
C ALA A 214 20.86 15.11 -8.91
N VAL A 215 20.51 13.85 -9.17
CA VAL A 215 21.17 12.98 -10.14
C VAL A 215 20.33 12.65 -11.37
N VAL A 216 19.01 12.97 -11.35
CA VAL A 216 18.08 12.69 -12.46
C VAL A 216 18.60 13.17 -13.83
N LYS A 217 19.23 14.35 -13.89
CA LYS A 217 19.77 14.87 -15.16
C LYS A 217 20.85 13.98 -15.73
N GLN A 218 21.78 13.50 -14.90
CA GLN A 218 22.87 12.62 -15.32
C GLN A 218 22.33 11.23 -15.67
N ALA A 219 21.43 10.71 -14.83
CA ALA A 219 20.77 9.44 -15.05
C ALA A 219 20.01 9.42 -16.39
N GLY A 220 19.49 10.58 -16.83
CA GLY A 220 18.80 10.69 -18.11
C GLY A 220 19.65 10.55 -19.37
N PHE A 221 20.98 10.63 -19.26
CA PHE A 221 21.90 10.34 -20.37
C PHE A 221 22.40 8.89 -20.39
N MET A 222 21.99 8.07 -19.41
CA MET A 222 22.42 6.68 -19.31
C MET A 222 21.51 5.78 -20.16
N GLY A 223 22.10 4.77 -20.82
CA GLY A 223 21.33 3.63 -21.31
C GLY A 223 20.73 2.82 -20.14
N MET A 224 19.73 1.99 -20.41
CA MET A 224 18.95 1.29 -19.38
C MET A 224 19.81 0.48 -18.38
N GLU A 225 20.77 -0.30 -18.87
CA GLU A 225 21.66 -1.10 -18.01
C GLU A 225 22.47 -0.21 -17.05
N ASN A 226 23.06 0.86 -17.58
CA ASN A 226 23.81 1.83 -16.80
C ASN A 226 22.91 2.59 -15.81
N PHE A 227 21.69 2.93 -16.22
CA PHE A 227 20.70 3.58 -15.36
C PHE A 227 20.33 2.69 -14.17
N ILE A 228 20.10 1.39 -14.39
CA ILE A 228 19.81 0.43 -13.34
C ILE A 228 20.99 0.29 -12.40
N LEU A 229 22.20 0.05 -12.92
CA LEU A 229 23.40 -0.10 -12.10
C LEU A 229 23.65 1.16 -11.25
N PHE A 230 23.53 2.34 -11.87
CA PHE A 230 23.64 3.62 -11.19
C PHE A 230 22.60 3.78 -10.09
N THR A 231 21.33 3.47 -10.38
CA THR A 231 20.22 3.63 -9.42
C THR A 231 20.37 2.66 -8.24
N LYS A 232 20.79 1.42 -8.49
CA LYS A 232 21.14 0.44 -7.44
C LYS A 232 22.21 1.02 -6.51
N HIS A 233 23.33 1.50 -7.08
CA HIS A 233 24.42 2.07 -6.30
C HIS A 233 24.01 3.32 -5.51
N PHE A 234 23.28 4.23 -6.14
CA PHE A 234 22.77 5.45 -5.51
C PHE A 234 21.84 5.14 -4.33
N MET A 235 20.91 4.21 -4.52
CA MET A 235 19.96 3.81 -3.49
C MET A 235 20.67 3.12 -2.33
N THR A 236 21.60 2.18 -2.57
CA THR A 236 22.42 1.56 -1.52
C THR A 236 23.16 2.61 -0.70
N ALA A 237 23.89 3.51 -1.35
CA ALA A 237 24.65 4.55 -0.66
C ALA A 237 23.76 5.51 0.16
N THR A 238 22.57 5.82 -0.35
CA THR A 238 21.58 6.66 0.35
C THR A 238 21.01 5.94 1.57
N ASN A 239 20.66 4.66 1.40
CA ASN A 239 20.15 3.81 2.47
C ASN A 239 21.20 3.60 3.56
N ASP A 240 22.45 3.32 3.23
CA ASP A 240 23.54 3.11 4.20
C ASP A 240 23.72 4.33 5.10
N ARG A 241 23.73 5.54 4.51
CA ARG A 241 23.79 6.80 5.27
C ARG A 241 22.57 6.97 6.18
N ARG A 242 21.38 6.61 5.67
CA ARG A 242 20.15 6.73 6.46
C ARG A 242 20.13 5.74 7.62
N VAL A 243 20.53 4.48 7.39
CA VAL A 243 20.64 3.45 8.42
C VAL A 243 21.65 3.85 9.49
N ALA A 244 22.81 4.38 9.10
CA ALA A 244 23.80 4.90 10.04
C ALA A 244 23.23 6.03 10.93
N THR A 245 22.47 6.95 10.32
CA THR A 245 21.79 8.06 11.02
C THR A 245 20.72 7.56 11.99
N VAL A 246 19.85 6.66 11.55
CA VAL A 246 18.79 6.09 12.39
C VAL A 246 19.39 5.27 13.55
N THR A 247 20.48 4.56 13.29
CA THR A 247 21.20 3.78 14.31
C THR A 247 21.80 4.69 15.38
N SER A 248 22.41 5.82 14.99
CA SER A 248 22.97 6.78 15.94
C SER A 248 21.88 7.49 16.75
N GLU A 249 20.79 7.92 16.12
CA GLU A 249 19.60 8.51 16.79
C GLU A 249 18.99 7.54 17.81
N THR A 250 18.84 6.27 17.43
CA THR A 250 18.28 5.22 18.29
C THR A 250 19.20 4.95 19.49
N ARG A 251 20.52 4.91 19.27
CA ARG A 251 21.50 4.76 20.34
C ARG A 251 21.46 5.94 21.31
N ALA A 252 21.39 7.17 20.81
CA ALA A 252 21.31 8.38 21.65
C ALA A 252 20.05 8.38 22.54
N LYS A 253 18.90 8.00 21.99
CA LYS A 253 17.64 7.89 22.76
C LYS A 253 17.71 6.85 23.89
N ARG A 254 18.38 5.71 23.66
CA ARG A 254 18.57 4.67 24.70
C ARG A 254 19.43 5.12 25.88
N HIS A 255 20.33 6.08 25.69
CA HIS A 255 21.21 6.60 26.73
C HIS A 255 20.67 7.88 27.39
N SER A 256 19.48 8.34 26.99
CA SER A 256 18.81 9.48 27.63
C SER A 256 18.07 8.96 28.88
N PRO A 257 18.25 9.56 30.07
CA PRO A 257 17.50 9.18 31.26
C PRO A 257 16.00 9.35 31.00
N ALA A 258 15.18 8.41 31.49
CA ALA A 258 13.74 8.48 31.35
C ALA A 258 13.23 9.82 31.94
N PRO A 259 12.28 10.50 31.27
CA PRO A 259 11.70 11.71 31.82
C PRO A 259 11.01 11.36 33.15
N SER A 260 11.42 12.07 34.21
CA SER A 260 10.89 12.01 35.58
C SER A 260 9.48 12.57 35.68
#